data_AF-I3SV66-F1
#
_entry.id   AF-I3SV66-F1
#
_cell.length_a   1.000
_cell.length_b   1.000
_cell.length_c   1.000
_cell.angle_alpha   90.00
_cell.angle_beta   90.00
_cell.angle_gamma   90.00
#
_symmetry.space_group_name_H-M   'P 1'
#
loop_
_entity.id
_entity.type
_entity.pdbx_description
1 polymer ?
#
loop_
_entity_poly.entity_id
_entity_poly.type
_entity_poly.pdbx_seq_one_letter_code
_entity_poly.pdbx_strand_id
1 'polypeptide(L)'
;MGYGFLLLLILFHPFLPHSSGKPSGVCVSQGGRFAPFKSEGSPPKKGPKDLTLCWVFRKKTCCDIAHTHPALLSVRKLASTGEASQECLHLWELLECSICDPRVGTRPGPPLVCASLCERIFEACSNAYFSMDVKTQLLAPCGVNDFVCGRAAEWASNGTDLCAAAVFE
;
A
#
# COMPACT_ATOMS: atom_id res chain seq x y z
N MET A 1 37.87 25.93 45.83
CA MET A 1 36.94 24.80 46.09
C MET A 1 35.75 24.96 45.18
N GLY A 2 35.37 23.93 44.40
CA GLY A 2 34.00 23.87 43.84
C GLY A 2 33.79 23.54 42.36
N TYR A 3 34.80 23.30 41.53
CA TYR A 3 34.57 23.01 40.09
C TYR A 3 35.07 21.64 39.59
N GLY A 4 35.62 20.80 40.46
CA GLY A 4 36.06 19.44 40.08
C GLY A 4 34.97 18.36 40.19
N PHE A 5 33.89 18.64 40.92
CA PHE A 5 32.90 17.61 41.28
C PHE A 5 31.74 17.49 40.26
N LEU A 6 31.50 18.53 39.47
CA LEU A 6 30.41 18.55 38.47
C LEU A 6 30.76 17.82 37.16
N LEU A 7 32.05 17.60 36.88
CA LEU A 7 32.50 16.87 35.68
C LEU A 7 32.44 15.34 35.83
N LEU A 8 32.32 14.82 37.05
CA LEU A 8 32.24 13.37 37.30
C LEU A 8 30.83 12.79 37.12
N LEU A 9 29.79 13.62 37.14
CA LEU A 9 28.40 13.17 37.02
C LEU A 9 27.97 12.86 35.57
N ILE A 10 28.79 13.24 34.57
CA ILE A 10 28.49 13.01 33.16
C ILE A 10 28.97 11.61 32.68
N LEU A 11 29.75 10.89 33.50
CA LEU A 11 30.30 9.57 33.18
C LEU A 11 29.40 8.39 33.60
N PHE A 12 28.28 8.64 34.29
CA PHE A 12 27.36 7.61 34.79
C PHE A 12 25.93 7.79 34.26
N HIS A 13 25.76 8.07 32.96
CA HIS A 13 24.52 7.66 32.31
C HIS A 13 24.64 6.17 32.01
N PRO A 14 23.88 5.28 32.67
CA PRO A 14 23.81 3.91 32.23
C PRO A 14 23.25 3.98 30.81
N PHE A 15 24.02 3.46 29.85
CA PHE A 15 23.52 3.12 28.53
C PHE A 15 22.34 2.18 28.74
N LEU A 16 21.13 2.75 28.82
CA LEU A 16 19.89 2.02 28.67
C LEU A 16 20.02 1.30 27.33
N PRO A 17 20.03 -0.04 27.28
CA PRO A 17 19.88 -0.72 26.02
C PRO A 17 18.50 -0.33 25.50
N HIS A 18 18.47 0.59 24.53
CA HIS A 18 17.25 0.90 23.80
C HIS A 18 16.94 -0.32 22.94
N SER A 19 16.32 -1.33 23.55
CA SER A 19 15.67 -2.40 22.82
C SER A 19 14.44 -1.79 22.15
N SER A 20 14.66 -1.10 21.02
CA SER A 20 13.61 -0.76 20.08
C SER A 20 13.26 -2.00 19.24
N GLY A 21 13.08 -3.14 19.90
CA GLY A 21 12.42 -4.30 19.32
C GLY A 21 10.92 -4.10 19.45
N LYS A 22 10.34 -3.14 18.72
CA LYS A 22 8.88 -3.09 18.57
C LYS A 22 8.47 -4.47 18.05
N PRO A 23 7.54 -5.20 18.70
CA PRO A 23 7.13 -6.49 18.17
C PRO A 23 6.65 -6.21 16.76
N SER A 24 7.41 -6.69 15.78
CA SER A 24 6.97 -6.68 14.40
C SER A 24 5.69 -7.48 14.42
N GLY A 25 4.56 -6.81 14.22
CA GLY A 25 3.27 -7.46 14.15
C GLY A 25 3.34 -8.65 13.20
N VAL A 26 2.46 -9.62 13.39
CA VAL A 26 2.34 -10.75 12.47
C VAL A 26 1.56 -10.31 11.24
N CYS A 27 1.81 -10.94 10.11
CA CYS A 27 1.01 -10.73 8.91
C CYS A 27 -0.44 -11.17 9.17
N VAL A 28 -1.39 -10.32 8.76
CA VAL A 28 -2.83 -10.54 8.92
C VAL A 28 -3.50 -10.32 7.57
N SER A 29 -4.22 -11.32 7.08
CA SER A 29 -4.87 -11.28 5.77
C SER A 29 -6.09 -10.36 5.80
N GLN A 30 -6.14 -9.42 4.86
CA GLN A 30 -7.11 -8.33 4.80
C GLN A 30 -8.47 -8.80 4.27
N GLY A 31 -8.52 -9.92 3.55
CA GLY A 31 -9.71 -10.43 2.89
C GLY A 31 -10.12 -9.60 1.67
N GLY A 32 -11.39 -9.69 1.28
CA GLY A 32 -11.93 -9.00 0.11
C GLY A 32 -11.31 -9.50 -1.19
N ARG A 33 -10.77 -8.58 -2.02
CA ARG A 33 -10.12 -8.92 -3.29
C ARG A 33 -8.68 -9.41 -3.14
N PHE A 34 -8.08 -9.30 -1.95
CA PHE A 34 -6.69 -9.69 -1.73
C PHE A 34 -6.59 -11.17 -1.39
N ALA A 35 -5.61 -11.85 -2.00
CA ALA A 35 -5.28 -13.22 -1.62
C ALA A 35 -4.82 -13.26 -0.15
N PRO A 36 -5.05 -14.38 0.57
CA PRO A 36 -4.48 -14.56 1.89
C PRO A 36 -2.95 -14.55 1.85
N PHE A 37 -2.32 -13.98 2.88
CA PHE A 37 -0.86 -14.05 3.02
C PHE A 37 -0.43 -15.48 3.32
N LYS A 38 0.53 -16.00 2.54
CA LYS A 38 1.19 -17.28 2.89
C LYS A 38 1.96 -17.21 4.22
N SER A 39 2.30 -16.00 4.67
CA SER A 39 2.97 -15.75 5.94
C SER A 39 2.00 -15.33 7.05
N GLU A 40 0.69 -15.58 6.92
CA GLU A 40 -0.29 -15.35 7.99
C GLU A 40 0.22 -15.85 9.34
N GLY A 41 0.09 -15.04 10.38
CA GLY A 41 0.55 -15.38 11.73
C GLY A 41 2.08 -15.36 11.91
N SER A 42 2.85 -15.09 10.86
CA SER A 42 4.31 -14.93 10.92
C SER A 42 4.72 -13.46 10.77
N PRO A 43 5.89 -13.04 11.32
CA PRO A 43 6.41 -11.70 11.08
C PRO A 43 6.73 -11.43 9.60
N PRO A 44 6.58 -10.16 9.12
CA PRO A 44 7.03 -9.76 7.80
C PRO A 44 8.51 -10.09 7.59
N LYS A 45 8.82 -10.69 6.45
CA LYS A 45 10.15 -11.18 6.11
C LYS A 45 10.62 -10.63 4.77
N LYS A 46 11.85 -10.94 4.38
CA LYS A 46 12.35 -10.60 3.05
C LYS A 46 11.48 -11.30 2.00
N GLY A 47 10.89 -10.52 1.10
CA GLY A 47 10.07 -11.03 0.01
C GLY A 47 10.88 -11.84 -1.02
N PRO A 48 10.19 -12.57 -1.92
CA PRO A 48 10.85 -13.30 -3.02
C PRO A 48 11.70 -12.37 -3.88
N LYS A 49 12.65 -12.95 -4.64
CA LYS A 49 13.48 -12.16 -5.58
C LYS A 49 12.62 -11.43 -6.62
N ASP A 50 11.54 -12.08 -7.04
CA ASP A 50 10.65 -11.64 -8.12
C ASP A 50 9.35 -11.04 -7.56
N LEU A 51 9.46 -10.16 -6.56
CA LEU A 51 8.36 -9.31 -6.12
C LEU A 51 8.15 -8.20 -7.18
N THR A 52 7.72 -8.61 -8.37
CA THR A 52 7.54 -7.76 -9.55
C THR A 52 6.62 -6.61 -9.20
N LEU A 53 6.91 -5.41 -9.71
CA LEU A 53 6.19 -4.16 -9.42
C LEU A 53 6.40 -3.65 -7.97
N CYS A 54 6.00 -4.40 -6.94
CA CYS A 54 6.04 -3.95 -5.54
C CYS A 54 7.43 -4.05 -4.86
N TRP A 55 8.51 -3.90 -5.62
CA TRP A 55 9.89 -4.14 -5.18
C TRP A 55 10.32 -3.25 -4.01
N VAL A 56 9.70 -2.07 -3.86
CA VAL A 56 9.96 -1.13 -2.77
C VAL A 56 9.77 -1.76 -1.38
N PHE A 57 8.84 -2.72 -1.26
CA PHE A 57 8.56 -3.41 0.00
C PHE A 57 9.34 -4.71 0.19
N ARG A 58 10.12 -5.14 -0.81
CA ARG A 58 10.82 -6.44 -0.81
C ARG A 58 11.70 -6.70 0.41
N LYS A 59 12.30 -5.65 1.00
CA LYS A 59 13.18 -5.79 2.17
C LYS A 59 12.45 -6.40 3.37
N LYS A 60 11.16 -6.10 3.55
CA LYS A 60 10.34 -6.57 4.66
C LYS A 60 8.86 -6.47 4.29
N THR A 61 8.19 -7.59 4.03
CA THR A 61 6.81 -7.64 3.55
C THR A 61 6.10 -8.93 3.98
N CYS A 62 4.77 -8.92 3.90
CA CYS A 62 3.88 -10.09 3.99
C CYS A 62 3.52 -10.67 2.61
N CYS A 63 3.79 -9.92 1.54
CA CYS A 63 3.41 -10.29 0.19
C CYS A 63 4.31 -11.35 -0.45
N ASP A 64 3.71 -12.07 -1.39
CA ASP A 64 4.38 -12.89 -2.39
C ASP A 64 3.83 -12.57 -3.79
N ILE A 65 4.14 -13.42 -4.77
CA ILE A 65 3.74 -13.24 -6.18
C ILE A 65 2.22 -13.18 -6.35
N ALA A 66 1.44 -13.82 -5.48
CA ALA A 66 -0.03 -13.81 -5.56
C ALA A 66 -0.63 -12.42 -5.33
N HIS A 67 0.13 -11.51 -4.70
CA HIS A 67 -0.28 -10.14 -4.40
C HIS A 67 0.21 -9.17 -5.49
N THR A 68 1.42 -9.40 -6.00
CA THR A 68 2.03 -8.50 -7.00
C THR A 68 1.46 -8.68 -8.40
N HIS A 69 1.00 -9.88 -8.75
CA HIS A 69 0.46 -10.13 -10.08
C HIS A 69 -0.85 -9.35 -10.33
N PRO A 70 -1.85 -9.36 -9.42
CA PRO A 70 -3.02 -8.50 -9.55
C PRO A 70 -2.69 -7.00 -9.65
N ALA A 71 -1.74 -6.51 -8.86
CA ALA A 71 -1.28 -5.12 -8.93
C ALA A 71 -0.73 -4.78 -10.33
N LEU A 72 0.08 -5.66 -10.92
CA LEU A 72 0.60 -5.51 -12.28
C LEU A 72 -0.50 -5.49 -13.33
N LEU A 73 -1.51 -6.35 -13.21
CA LEU A 73 -2.64 -6.36 -14.12
C LEU A 73 -3.46 -5.08 -14.02
N SER A 74 -3.66 -4.57 -12.80
CA SER A 74 -4.37 -3.31 -12.52
C SER A 74 -3.68 -2.13 -13.23
N VAL A 75 -2.38 -1.96 -13.04
CA VAL A 75 -1.59 -0.90 -13.71
C VAL A 75 -1.57 -1.06 -15.23
N ARG A 76 -1.48 -2.30 -15.75
CA ARG A 76 -1.51 -2.55 -17.20
C ARG A 76 -2.85 -2.16 -17.84
N LYS A 77 -3.97 -2.48 -17.19
CA LYS A 77 -5.30 -2.04 -17.66
C LYS A 77 -5.36 -0.52 -17.75
N LEU A 78 -4.94 0.16 -16.68
CA LEU A 78 -4.91 1.62 -16.59
C LEU A 78 -4.06 2.25 -17.71
N ALA A 79 -2.90 1.66 -18.01
CA ALA A 79 -2.02 2.13 -19.09
C ALA A 79 -2.60 1.89 -20.50
N SER A 80 -3.44 0.86 -20.67
CA SER A 80 -3.96 0.46 -21.98
C SER A 80 -5.09 1.33 -22.52
N THR A 81 -5.78 2.08 -21.66
CA THR A 81 -6.93 2.93 -22.03
C THR A 81 -6.55 4.38 -22.33
N GLY A 82 -5.25 4.71 -22.32
CA GLY A 82 -4.67 5.93 -22.91
C GLY A 82 -4.81 7.23 -22.11
N GLU A 83 -5.81 7.36 -21.22
CA GLU A 83 -6.05 8.59 -20.45
C GLU A 83 -5.29 8.67 -19.12
N ALA A 84 -4.58 7.60 -18.73
CA ALA A 84 -3.78 7.60 -17.51
C ALA A 84 -2.42 8.27 -17.73
N SER A 85 -2.18 9.37 -17.01
CA SER A 85 -0.86 10.01 -16.98
C SER A 85 0.20 9.10 -16.37
N GLN A 86 1.48 9.36 -16.66
CA GLN A 86 2.56 8.59 -16.04
C GLN A 86 2.56 8.73 -14.50
N GLU A 87 2.14 9.88 -13.98
CA GLU A 87 1.96 10.09 -12.54
C GLU A 87 0.82 9.23 -11.99
N CYS A 88 -0.32 9.18 -12.68
CA CYS A 88 -1.42 8.30 -12.32
C CYS A 88 -0.99 6.83 -12.26
N LEU A 89 -0.24 6.35 -13.26
CA LEU A 89 0.26 4.98 -13.28
C LEU A 89 1.14 4.64 -12.06
N HIS A 90 2.09 5.52 -11.72
CA HIS A 90 2.97 5.30 -10.56
C HIS A 90 2.23 5.40 -9.22
N LEU A 91 1.31 6.36 -9.08
CA LEU A 91 0.53 6.51 -7.85
C LEU A 91 -0.43 5.33 -7.65
N TRP A 92 -1.04 4.85 -8.74
CA TRP A 92 -1.89 3.65 -8.70
C TRP A 92 -1.09 2.38 -8.41
N GLU A 93 0.12 2.26 -8.98
CA GLU A 93 1.07 1.19 -8.63
C GLU A 93 1.36 1.19 -7.12
N LEU A 94 1.67 2.36 -6.55
CA LEU A 94 1.96 2.50 -5.13
C LEU A 94 0.73 2.10 -4.28
N LEU A 95 -0.47 2.50 -4.68
CA LEU A 95 -1.72 2.14 -4.02
C LEU A 95 -1.91 0.62 -4.00
N GLU A 96 -1.84 -0.05 -5.16
CA GLU A 96 -1.99 -1.51 -5.28
C GLU A 96 -0.91 -2.27 -4.49
N CYS A 97 0.30 -1.73 -4.43
CA CYS A 97 1.39 -2.31 -3.67
C CYS A 97 1.34 -2.01 -2.17
N SER A 98 0.46 -1.12 -1.69
CA SER A 98 0.42 -0.66 -0.29
C SER A 98 0.19 -1.79 0.72
N ILE A 99 -0.57 -2.83 0.33
CA ILE A 99 -0.78 -4.04 1.13
C ILE A 99 0.54 -4.76 1.48
N CYS A 100 1.58 -4.56 0.67
CA CYS A 100 2.90 -5.13 0.88
C CYS A 100 3.76 -4.33 1.87
N ASP A 101 3.35 -3.11 2.26
CA ASP A 101 4.00 -2.38 3.37
C ASP A 101 3.84 -3.19 4.66
N PRO A 102 4.93 -3.48 5.38
CA PRO A 102 4.87 -4.30 6.59
C PRO A 102 4.08 -3.65 7.74
N ARG A 103 3.72 -2.36 7.66
CA ARG A 103 2.83 -1.69 8.62
C ARG A 103 1.36 -1.86 8.24
N VAL A 104 1.07 -2.08 6.96
CA VAL A 104 -0.28 -2.32 6.42
C VAL A 104 -0.59 -3.81 6.51
N GLY A 105 0.30 -4.67 6.00
CA GLY A 105 0.14 -6.12 6.01
C GLY A 105 0.06 -6.77 7.40
N THR A 106 0.38 -6.05 8.48
CA THR A 106 0.24 -6.53 9.87
C THR A 106 -0.96 -5.94 10.61
N ARG A 107 -1.79 -5.14 9.93
CA ARG A 107 -3.01 -4.57 10.50
C ARG A 107 -4.22 -5.34 9.98
N PRO A 108 -5.20 -5.63 10.85
CA PRO A 108 -6.46 -6.20 10.42
C PRO A 108 -7.30 -5.16 9.67
N GLY A 109 -8.23 -5.64 8.84
CA GLY A 109 -9.15 -4.79 8.07
C GLY A 109 -8.62 -4.41 6.68
N PRO A 110 -9.33 -3.55 5.94
CA PRO A 110 -8.88 -3.05 4.65
C PRO A 110 -7.52 -2.34 4.75
N PRO A 111 -6.72 -2.30 3.66
CA PRO A 111 -5.44 -1.62 3.68
C PRO A 111 -5.59 -0.12 3.97
N LEU A 112 -5.04 0.30 5.12
CA LEU A 112 -5.04 1.70 5.53
C LEU A 112 -3.98 2.51 4.78
N VAL A 113 -4.41 3.56 4.08
CA VAL A 113 -3.59 4.49 3.32
C VAL A 113 -3.83 5.91 3.79
N CYS A 114 -2.93 6.83 3.46
CA CYS A 114 -3.10 8.23 3.86
C CYS A 114 -4.12 8.93 2.94
N ALA A 115 -5.07 9.68 3.50
CA ALA A 115 -5.98 10.50 2.71
C ALA A 115 -5.25 11.40 1.70
N SER A 116 -4.11 11.99 2.08
CA SER A 116 -3.28 12.80 1.19
C SER A 116 -2.70 12.04 -0.02
N LEU A 117 -2.49 10.73 0.11
CA LEU A 117 -2.10 9.88 -1.02
C LEU A 117 -3.30 9.67 -1.94
N CYS A 118 -4.47 9.41 -1.39
CA CYS A 118 -5.72 9.26 -2.13
C CYS A 118 -6.09 10.52 -2.91
N GLU A 119 -5.95 11.70 -2.32
CA GLU A 119 -6.18 12.97 -3.04
C GLU A 119 -5.21 13.13 -4.22
N ARG A 120 -3.91 12.84 -4.04
CA ARG A 120 -2.93 12.87 -5.14
C ARG A 120 -3.27 11.88 -6.26
N ILE A 121 -3.73 10.67 -5.89
CA ILE A 121 -4.17 9.66 -6.86
C ILE A 121 -5.36 10.20 -7.65
N PHE A 122 -6.36 10.78 -6.98
CA PHE A 122 -7.55 11.30 -7.65
C PHE A 122 -7.22 12.48 -8.56
N GLU A 123 -6.41 13.42 -8.13
CA GLU A 123 -5.93 14.52 -8.97
C GLU A 123 -5.27 13.98 -10.25
N ALA A 124 -4.32 13.04 -10.11
CA ALA A 124 -3.58 12.49 -11.23
C ALA A 124 -4.41 11.56 -12.15
N CYS A 125 -5.37 10.82 -11.59
CA CYS A 125 -6.15 9.79 -12.27
C CYS A 125 -7.59 10.21 -12.61
N SER A 126 -8.01 11.43 -12.30
CA SER A 126 -9.36 11.95 -12.48
C SER A 126 -9.95 11.70 -13.88
N ASN A 127 -9.12 11.80 -14.92
CA ASN A 127 -9.51 11.58 -16.32
C ASN A 127 -9.34 10.14 -16.80
N ALA A 128 -8.64 9.29 -16.04
CA ALA A 128 -8.43 7.90 -16.41
C ALA A 128 -9.71 7.08 -16.28
N TYR A 129 -9.82 6.03 -17.08
CA TYR A 129 -11.03 5.21 -17.15
C TYR A 129 -11.04 4.08 -16.11
N PHE A 130 -12.15 4.00 -15.38
CA PHE A 130 -12.44 2.98 -14.38
C PHE A 130 -13.79 2.33 -14.66
N SER A 131 -13.96 1.12 -14.13
CA SER A 131 -15.20 0.37 -14.17
C SER A 131 -15.46 -0.28 -12.80
N MET A 132 -16.73 -0.55 -12.52
CA MET A 132 -17.11 -1.37 -11.37
C MET A 132 -16.90 -2.85 -11.71
N ASP A 133 -16.04 -3.53 -10.96
CA ASP A 133 -15.83 -4.97 -11.15
C ASP A 133 -17.10 -5.74 -10.78
N VAL A 134 -17.62 -6.53 -11.72
CA VAL A 134 -18.92 -7.20 -11.59
C VAL A 134 -18.96 -8.18 -10.41
N LYS A 135 -17.81 -8.79 -10.05
CA LYS A 135 -17.73 -9.82 -9.02
C LYS A 135 -17.55 -9.23 -7.63
N THR A 136 -16.68 -8.23 -7.51
CA THR A 136 -16.28 -7.65 -6.23
C THR A 136 -17.06 -6.40 -5.89
N GLN A 137 -17.75 -5.78 -6.86
CA GLN A 137 -18.41 -4.48 -6.70
C GLN A 137 -17.44 -3.40 -6.20
N LEU A 138 -16.17 -3.50 -6.62
CA LEU A 138 -15.12 -2.54 -6.34
C LEU A 138 -14.71 -1.84 -7.63
N LEU A 139 -14.33 -0.57 -7.50
CA LEU A 139 -13.81 0.19 -8.62
C LEU A 139 -12.40 -0.31 -8.96
N ALA A 140 -12.17 -0.56 -10.24
CA ALA A 140 -10.87 -0.98 -10.78
C ALA A 140 -10.60 -0.28 -12.11
N PRO A 141 -9.33 -0.20 -12.56
CA PRO A 141 -9.02 0.31 -13.88
C PRO A 141 -9.80 -0.44 -14.97
N CYS A 142 -10.45 0.31 -15.85
CA CYS A 142 -11.22 -0.24 -16.96
C CYS A 142 -10.29 -1.00 -17.91
N GLY A 143 -10.68 -2.20 -18.29
CA GLY A 143 -10.04 -3.02 -19.30
C GLY A 143 -10.93 -3.19 -20.55
N VAL A 144 -10.36 -3.81 -21.57
CA VAL A 144 -11.01 -4.00 -22.90
C VAL A 144 -12.30 -4.82 -22.88
N ASN A 145 -12.56 -5.58 -21.80
CA ASN A 145 -13.75 -6.43 -21.66
C ASN A 145 -14.79 -5.83 -20.70
N ASP A 146 -14.54 -4.62 -20.19
CA ASP A 146 -15.47 -3.94 -19.29
C ASP A 146 -16.53 -3.20 -20.12
N PHE A 147 -17.81 -3.41 -19.79
CA PHE A 147 -18.94 -2.88 -20.58
C PHE A 147 -19.26 -1.42 -20.27
N VAL A 148 -19.06 -0.98 -19.03
CA VAL A 148 -19.35 0.38 -18.58
C VAL A 148 -18.08 0.95 -17.98
N CYS A 149 -17.47 1.88 -18.72
CA CYS A 149 -16.29 2.61 -18.28
C CYS A 149 -16.60 4.09 -18.22
N GLY A 150 -16.22 4.70 -17.10
CA GLY A 150 -16.36 6.13 -16.83
C GLY A 150 -15.05 6.68 -16.30
N ARG A 151 -14.89 8.00 -16.35
CA ARG A 151 -13.72 8.67 -15.77
C ARG A 151 -13.74 8.49 -14.25
N ALA A 152 -12.57 8.47 -13.60
CA ALA A 152 -12.51 8.37 -12.14
C ALA A 152 -13.37 9.45 -11.45
N ALA A 153 -13.37 10.68 -11.99
CA ALA A 153 -14.18 11.79 -11.50
C ALA A 153 -15.71 11.63 -11.70
N GLU A 154 -16.15 10.66 -12.49
CA GLU A 154 -17.58 10.30 -12.64
C GLU A 154 -18.01 9.25 -11.59
N TRP A 155 -17.05 8.48 -11.06
CA TRP A 155 -17.29 7.44 -10.05
C TRP A 155 -17.10 7.94 -8.61
N ALA A 156 -16.22 8.90 -8.40
CA ALA A 156 -15.82 9.41 -7.08
C ALA A 156 -15.76 10.93 -7.07
N SER A 157 -16.13 11.56 -5.94
CA SER A 157 -16.15 13.03 -5.83
C SER A 157 -14.83 13.62 -5.31
N ASN A 158 -13.97 12.79 -4.71
CA ASN A 158 -12.68 13.17 -4.14
C ASN A 158 -11.75 11.94 -4.03
N GLY A 159 -10.53 12.13 -3.54
CA GLY A 159 -9.56 11.04 -3.36
C GLY A 159 -10.00 9.97 -2.38
N THR A 160 -10.53 10.36 -1.24
CA THR A 160 -11.00 9.43 -0.21
C THR A 160 -12.08 8.49 -0.76
N ASP A 161 -13.05 9.03 -1.50
CA ASP A 161 -14.11 8.25 -2.17
C ASP A 161 -13.52 7.27 -3.20
N LEU A 162 -12.53 7.72 -4.00
CA LEU A 162 -11.88 6.91 -5.01
C LEU A 162 -11.14 5.71 -4.39
N CYS A 163 -10.35 5.95 -3.34
CA CYS A 163 -9.66 4.91 -2.59
C CYS A 163 -10.64 3.91 -1.95
N ALA A 164 -11.68 4.42 -1.29
CA ALA A 164 -12.69 3.60 -0.62
C ALA A 164 -13.44 2.70 -1.62
N ALA A 165 -13.80 3.24 -2.79
CA ALA A 165 -14.40 2.46 -3.87
C ALA A 165 -13.49 1.33 -4.38
N ALA A 166 -12.17 1.48 -4.26
CA ALA A 166 -11.16 0.48 -4.59
C ALA A 166 -10.72 -0.40 -3.39
N VAL A 167 -11.42 -0.32 -2.26
CA VAL A 167 -11.22 -1.04 -0.98
C VAL A 167 -10.03 -0.57 -0.11
N PHE A 168 -9.58 0.66 -0.29
CA PHE A 168 -8.54 1.29 0.52
C PHE A 168 -9.15 2.36 1.44
N GLU A 169 -8.73 2.38 2.71
CA GLU A 169 -9.28 3.27 3.75
C GLU A 169 -8.28 4.31 4.24
#